data_AF-A0A100JTF3-F1
#
_entry.id   AF-A0A100JTF3-F1
#
_cell.length_a   1.000
_cell.length_b   1.000
_cell.length_c   1.000
_cell.angle_alpha   90.00
_cell.angle_beta   90.00
_cell.angle_gamma   90.00
#
_symmetry.space_group_name_H-M   'P 1'
#
loop_
_entity.id
_entity.type
_entity.pdbx_description
1 polymer ?
#
loop_
_entity_poly.entity_id
_entity_poly.type
_entity_poly.pdbx_seq_one_letter_code
_entity_poly.pdbx_strand_id
1 'polypeptide(L)'
;MVRYSRVFQRSGEQIPVPVACIRDRDLVPAGTSEEMRGALKCWDEMTEQEIAAHVADLAGDDDGPVKTFVSNWWTLEYDLAVTSWTMARLMHRAVKLASVAERSWPDAAKTEQVIARADRDIDEWEGQGLTLEQAALKIYRPLKLDRASKSITAQFAAQLLASTPLTQSDVPPYLVHAFKYLCGEAAL
;
A
#
# COMPACT_ATOMS: atom_id res chain seq x y z
N MET A 1 -2.96 6.27 -17.87
CA MET A 1 -1.53 6.31 -18.26
C MET A 1 -0.66 7.27 -17.45
N VAL A 2 0.52 6.80 -17.01
CA VAL A 2 1.60 7.65 -16.48
C VAL A 2 2.42 8.15 -17.66
N ARG A 3 2.63 9.48 -17.80
CA ARG A 3 3.31 10.06 -18.99
C ARG A 3 4.71 9.49 -19.25
N TYR A 4 5.37 8.99 -18.22
CA TYR A 4 6.72 8.42 -18.29
C TYR A 4 6.79 7.06 -19.00
N SER A 5 5.74 6.23 -18.94
CA SER A 5 5.78 4.90 -19.57
C SER A 5 5.82 4.97 -21.10
N ARG A 6 5.21 6.00 -21.69
CA ARG A 6 5.17 6.22 -23.15
C ARG A 6 6.56 6.29 -23.80
N VAL A 7 7.58 6.72 -23.07
CA VAL A 7 8.96 6.78 -23.59
C VAL A 7 9.48 5.37 -23.94
N PHE A 8 9.05 4.36 -23.19
CA PHE A 8 9.44 2.97 -23.36
C PHE A 8 8.54 2.20 -24.35
N GLN A 9 7.42 2.80 -24.76
CA GLN A 9 6.41 2.25 -25.68
C GLN A 9 6.50 2.88 -27.09
N ARG A 10 7.67 3.43 -27.45
CA ARG A 10 7.85 4.09 -28.75
C ARG A 10 7.80 3.09 -29.90
N SER A 11 7.23 3.52 -31.02
CA SER A 11 7.27 2.76 -32.28
C SER A 11 8.71 2.66 -32.80
N GLY A 12 9.15 1.46 -33.22
CA GLY A 12 10.50 1.21 -33.72
C GLY A 12 11.38 0.50 -32.70
N GLU A 13 12.64 0.91 -32.55
CA GLU A 13 13.57 0.30 -31.60
C GLU A 13 13.16 0.64 -30.15
N GLN A 14 12.56 -0.31 -29.45
CA GLN A 14 12.20 -0.14 -28.05
C GLN A 14 13.43 -0.13 -27.15
N ILE A 15 13.40 0.66 -26.07
CA ILE A 15 14.42 0.59 -25.01
C ILE A 15 14.13 -0.67 -24.21
N PRO A 16 15.00 -1.70 -24.19
CA PRO A 16 14.69 -3.00 -23.60
C PRO A 16 14.88 -2.98 -22.07
N VAL A 17 14.30 -1.98 -21.41
CA VAL A 17 14.34 -1.82 -19.95
C VAL A 17 12.95 -2.14 -19.41
N PRO A 18 12.78 -3.19 -18.58
CA PRO A 18 11.51 -3.48 -17.93
C PRO A 18 11.02 -2.31 -17.08
N VAL A 19 9.73 -1.99 -17.20
CA VAL A 19 9.06 -0.92 -16.44
C VAL A 19 7.83 -1.50 -15.76
N ALA A 20 7.82 -1.47 -14.43
CA ALA A 20 6.65 -1.82 -13.62
C ALA A 20 5.93 -0.54 -13.17
N CYS A 21 4.69 -0.35 -13.62
CA CYS A 21 3.80 0.71 -13.15
C CYS A 21 2.96 0.18 -11.98
N ILE A 22 3.15 0.71 -10.78
CA ILE A 22 2.29 0.38 -9.63
C ILE A 22 1.10 1.34 -9.62
N ARG A 23 -0.11 0.81 -9.52
CA ARG A 23 -1.36 1.58 -9.54
C ARG A 23 -2.26 1.18 -8.38
N ASP A 24 -2.92 2.15 -7.78
CA ASP A 24 -4.00 1.90 -6.83
C ASP A 24 -5.23 1.37 -7.57
N ARG A 25 -5.93 0.42 -6.95
CA ARG A 25 -7.19 -0.14 -7.47
C ARG A 25 -8.36 0.80 -7.23
N ASP A 26 -8.28 1.67 -6.22
CA ASP A 26 -9.30 2.66 -5.86
C ASP A 26 -10.68 2.06 -5.57
N LEU A 27 -10.73 0.82 -5.08
CA LEU A 27 -11.94 0.19 -4.54
C LEU A 27 -11.84 0.11 -3.02
N VAL A 28 -12.86 0.61 -2.31
CA VAL A 28 -12.81 0.64 -0.84
C VAL A 28 -13.27 -0.69 -0.22
N PRO A 29 -12.70 -1.06 0.94
CA PRO A 29 -13.17 -2.19 1.70
C PRO A 29 -14.58 -2.06 2.24
N ALA A 30 -15.20 -3.22 2.43
CA ALA A 30 -16.32 -3.39 3.32
C ALA A 30 -16.03 -2.75 4.69
N GLY A 31 -17.00 -2.03 5.27
CA GLY A 31 -16.83 -1.37 6.56
C GLY A 31 -16.02 -0.06 6.53
N THR A 32 -15.62 0.43 5.35
CA THR A 32 -15.08 1.78 5.23
C THR A 32 -16.14 2.82 5.59
N SER A 33 -15.83 3.71 6.54
CA SER A 33 -16.75 4.81 6.93
C SER A 33 -17.04 5.76 5.77
N GLU A 34 -18.22 6.38 5.74
CA GLU A 34 -18.61 7.37 4.72
C GLU A 34 -17.56 8.49 4.54
N GLU A 35 -17.01 9.00 5.64
CA GLU A 35 -15.96 10.02 5.67
C GLU A 35 -14.72 9.61 4.86
N MET A 36 -14.29 8.35 4.99
CA MET A 36 -13.13 7.81 4.27
C MET A 36 -13.47 7.38 2.85
N ARG A 37 -14.70 6.92 2.62
CA ARG A 37 -15.16 6.37 1.35
C ARG A 37 -15.25 7.45 0.26
N GLY A 38 -15.82 8.61 0.58
CA GLY A 38 -16.07 9.66 -0.41
C GLY A 38 -16.86 9.13 -1.62
N ALA A 39 -16.38 9.37 -2.84
CA ALA A 39 -17.02 8.94 -4.08
C ALA A 39 -16.57 7.55 -4.59
N LEU A 40 -15.72 6.85 -3.85
CA LEU A 40 -15.18 5.55 -4.28
C LEU A 40 -16.23 4.43 -4.13
N LYS A 41 -16.19 3.49 -5.07
CA LYS A 41 -17.01 2.28 -5.03
C LYS A 41 -16.47 1.28 -4.02
N CYS A 42 -17.35 0.56 -3.33
CA CYS A 42 -16.97 -0.58 -2.52
C CYS A 42 -16.87 -1.81 -3.41
N TRP A 43 -15.86 -2.66 -3.22
CA TRP A 43 -15.76 -3.88 -4.04
C TRP A 43 -16.91 -4.87 -3.78
N ASP A 44 -17.51 -4.87 -2.59
CA ASP A 44 -18.67 -5.73 -2.26
C ASP A 44 -19.94 -5.36 -3.04
N GLU A 45 -19.95 -4.18 -3.67
CA GLU A 45 -21.06 -3.71 -4.52
C GLU A 45 -20.86 -4.07 -5.99
N MET A 46 -19.77 -4.75 -6.31
CA MET A 46 -19.36 -5.10 -7.67
C MET A 46 -19.29 -6.61 -7.84
N THR A 47 -19.61 -7.11 -9.03
CA THR A 47 -19.37 -8.52 -9.36
C THR A 47 -17.89 -8.78 -9.61
N GLU A 48 -17.47 -10.04 -9.53
CA GLU A 48 -16.11 -10.43 -9.90
C GLU A 48 -15.74 -10.01 -11.33
N GLN A 49 -16.69 -10.05 -12.26
CA GLN A 49 -16.49 -9.61 -13.64
C GLN A 49 -16.28 -8.10 -13.74
N GLU A 50 -17.04 -7.31 -12.98
CA GLU A 50 -16.88 -5.85 -12.93
C GLU A 50 -15.54 -5.45 -12.31
N ILE A 51 -15.13 -6.14 -11.25
CA ILE A 51 -13.82 -5.96 -10.61
C ILE A 51 -12.69 -6.32 -11.58
N ALA A 52 -12.82 -7.43 -12.30
CA ALA A 52 -11.84 -7.86 -13.30
C ALA A 52 -11.74 -6.88 -14.47
N ALA A 53 -12.88 -6.38 -14.98
CA ALA A 53 -12.92 -5.38 -16.03
C ALA A 53 -12.28 -4.06 -15.58
N HIS A 54 -12.54 -3.62 -14.35
CA HIS A 54 -11.92 -2.42 -13.76
C HIS A 54 -10.39 -2.56 -13.67
N VAL A 55 -9.89 -3.70 -13.20
CA VAL A 55 -8.43 -3.95 -13.16
C VAL A 55 -7.83 -4.03 -14.57
N ALA A 56 -8.53 -4.66 -15.52
CA ALA A 56 -8.08 -4.73 -16.90
C ALA A 56 -8.01 -3.33 -17.54
N ASP A 57 -8.96 -2.44 -17.25
CA ASP A 57 -8.93 -1.05 -17.71
C ASP A 57 -7.73 -0.29 -17.12
N LEU A 58 -7.47 -0.45 -15.81
CA LEU A 58 -6.31 0.17 -15.15
C LEU A 58 -4.96 -0.27 -15.74
N ALA A 59 -4.88 -1.51 -16.24
CA ALA A 59 -3.72 -2.10 -16.90
C ALA A 59 -3.77 -2.04 -18.45
N GLY A 60 -4.82 -1.44 -19.03
CA GLY A 60 -5.09 -1.50 -20.47
C GLY A 60 -4.09 -0.73 -21.32
N ASP A 61 -3.26 0.11 -20.70
CA ASP A 61 -2.19 0.89 -21.34
C ASP A 61 -0.84 0.10 -21.43
N ASP A 62 -0.80 -1.17 -21.04
CA ASP A 62 0.42 -2.00 -21.08
C ASP A 62 0.88 -2.29 -22.52
N ASP A 63 2.18 -2.12 -22.79
CA ASP A 63 2.78 -2.41 -24.09
C ASP A 63 4.30 -2.62 -23.97
N GLY A 64 4.85 -3.52 -24.78
CA GLY A 64 6.27 -3.85 -24.82
C GLY A 64 6.85 -4.18 -23.43
N PRO A 65 7.87 -3.46 -22.95
CA PRO A 65 8.49 -3.69 -21.65
C PRO A 65 7.76 -2.98 -20.49
N VAL A 66 6.57 -2.42 -20.72
CA VAL A 66 5.78 -1.76 -19.67
C VAL A 66 4.67 -2.69 -19.21
N LYS A 67 4.63 -2.96 -17.90
CA LYS A 67 3.54 -3.71 -17.24
C LYS A 67 2.97 -2.95 -16.05
N THR A 68 1.65 -3.04 -15.86
CA THR A 68 0.94 -2.41 -14.76
C THR A 68 0.54 -3.45 -13.72
N PHE A 69 0.91 -3.18 -12.46
CA PHE A 69 0.60 -3.98 -11.30
C PHE A 69 -0.37 -3.20 -10.42
N VAL A 70 -1.63 -3.59 -10.47
CA VAL A 70 -2.72 -2.94 -9.74
C VAL A 70 -2.77 -3.50 -8.32
N SER A 71 -2.98 -2.62 -7.34
CA SER A 71 -3.13 -3.00 -5.94
C SER A 71 -4.26 -4.04 -5.76
N ASN A 72 -4.17 -4.88 -4.75
CA ASN A 72 -5.14 -5.94 -4.51
C ASN A 72 -6.49 -5.38 -4.04
N TRP A 73 -6.48 -4.30 -3.26
CA TRP A 73 -7.72 -3.80 -2.65
C TRP A 73 -7.96 -2.33 -2.93
N TRP A 74 -7.23 -1.43 -2.25
CA TRP A 74 -7.57 -0.02 -2.26
C TRP A 74 -6.41 0.84 -2.73
N THR A 75 -5.35 0.88 -1.95
CA THR A 75 -4.21 1.80 -2.08
C THR A 75 -3.01 1.20 -1.37
N LEU A 76 -1.81 1.61 -1.74
CA LEU A 76 -0.56 1.05 -1.20
C LEU A 76 -0.56 0.90 0.33
N GLU A 77 -0.92 1.94 1.08
CA GLU A 77 -0.77 1.91 2.54
C GLU A 77 -1.76 0.95 3.22
N TYR A 78 -2.99 0.87 2.71
CA TYR A 78 -3.99 -0.10 3.18
C TYR A 78 -3.54 -1.52 2.82
N ASP A 79 -3.12 -1.74 1.58
CA ASP A 79 -2.71 -3.06 1.08
C ASP A 79 -1.49 -3.60 1.84
N LEU A 80 -0.53 -2.73 2.18
CA LEU A 80 0.57 -3.08 3.09
C LEU A 80 0.01 -3.52 4.45
N ALA A 81 -0.80 -2.69 5.10
CA ALA A 81 -1.30 -2.96 6.44
C ALA A 81 -2.18 -4.22 6.53
N VAL A 82 -2.97 -4.54 5.50
CA VAL A 82 -3.88 -5.70 5.53
C VAL A 82 -3.17 -7.02 5.18
N THR A 83 -1.98 -6.98 4.57
CA THR A 83 -1.30 -8.20 4.10
C THR A 83 -0.84 -9.10 5.25
N SER A 84 -0.34 -8.53 6.35
CA SER A 84 0.06 -9.30 7.54
C SER A 84 0.08 -8.44 8.80
N TRP A 85 0.01 -9.07 9.98
CA TRP A 85 0.15 -8.35 11.26
C TRP A 85 1.52 -7.70 11.44
N THR A 86 2.58 -8.30 10.88
CA THR A 86 3.92 -7.70 10.84
C THR A 86 3.89 -6.37 10.10
N MET A 87 3.28 -6.35 8.92
CA MET A 87 3.17 -5.14 8.09
C MET A 87 2.17 -4.13 8.67
N ALA A 88 1.05 -4.59 9.26
CA ALA A 88 0.11 -3.76 9.99
C ALA A 88 0.81 -2.98 11.12
N ARG A 89 1.61 -3.69 11.93
CA ARG A 89 2.36 -3.11 13.05
C ARG A 89 3.40 -2.11 12.55
N LEU A 90 4.14 -2.44 11.49
CA LEU A 90 5.10 -1.53 10.87
C LEU A 90 4.43 -0.25 10.36
N MET A 91 3.33 -0.39 9.62
CA MET A 91 2.60 0.74 9.08
C MET A 91 1.97 1.60 10.18
N HIS A 92 1.42 0.99 11.23
CA HIS A 92 0.88 1.74 12.37
C HIS A 92 1.95 2.56 13.09
N ARG A 93 3.13 1.97 13.34
CA ARG A 93 4.29 2.69 13.88
C ARG A 93 4.65 3.89 13.00
N ALA A 94 4.76 3.67 11.68
CA ALA A 94 5.11 4.73 10.73
C ALA A 94 4.09 5.87 10.71
N VAL A 95 2.79 5.56 10.68
CA VAL A 95 1.70 6.56 10.70
C VAL A 95 1.72 7.37 12.00
N LYS A 96 1.94 6.72 13.15
CA LYS A 96 2.03 7.40 14.45
C LYS A 96 3.25 8.32 14.54
N LEU A 97 4.40 7.88 14.04
CA LEU A 97 5.61 8.70 13.98
C LEU A 97 5.40 9.91 13.06
N ALA A 98 4.79 9.71 11.89
CA ALA A 98 4.45 10.80 10.97
C ALA A 98 3.51 11.84 11.59
N SER A 99 2.48 11.37 12.30
CA SER A 99 1.54 12.25 13.01
C SER A 99 2.23 13.13 14.07
N VAL A 100 3.29 12.63 14.71
CA VAL A 100 4.09 13.41 15.66
C VAL A 100 5.02 14.39 14.92
N ALA A 101 5.66 13.90 13.87
CA ALA A 101 6.62 14.66 13.06
C ALA A 101 6.02 15.88 12.37
N GLU A 102 4.71 15.91 12.09
CA GLU A 102 4.00 17.09 11.57
C GLU A 102 4.12 18.32 12.47
N ARG A 103 4.25 18.12 13.79
CA ARG A 103 4.42 19.22 14.74
C ARG A 103 5.88 19.49 15.02
N SER A 104 6.63 18.43 15.30
CA SER A 104 8.06 18.48 15.57
C SER A 104 8.64 17.10 15.31
N TRP A 105 9.76 17.06 14.59
CA TRP A 105 10.47 15.81 14.34
C TRP A 105 10.85 15.14 15.68
N PRO A 106 10.50 13.85 15.90
CA PRO A 106 10.78 13.17 17.16
C PRO A 106 12.28 12.90 17.31
N ASP A 107 12.79 13.06 18.53
CA ASP A 107 14.10 12.52 18.92
C ASP A 107 14.02 10.99 19.17
N ALA A 108 15.15 10.39 19.56
CA ALA A 108 15.22 8.95 19.81
C ALA A 108 14.26 8.49 20.92
N ALA A 109 14.25 9.19 22.07
CA ALA A 109 13.40 8.82 23.20
C ALA A 109 11.91 8.94 22.84
N LYS A 110 11.52 9.98 22.10
CA LYS A 110 10.15 10.15 21.63
C LYS A 110 9.78 9.09 20.60
N THR A 111 10.70 8.74 19.70
CA THR A 111 10.51 7.68 18.70
C THR A 111 10.21 6.35 19.37
N GLU A 112 11.02 5.94 20.35
CA GLU A 112 10.80 4.70 21.12
C GLU A 112 9.45 4.72 21.85
N GLN A 113 9.09 5.84 22.48
CA GLN A 113 7.80 5.97 23.16
C GLN A 113 6.61 5.80 22.20
N VAL A 114 6.69 6.40 21.02
CA VAL A 114 5.63 6.33 19.99
C VAL A 114 5.52 4.92 19.43
N ILE A 115 6.64 4.26 19.13
CA ILE A 115 6.68 2.87 18.67
C ILE A 115 6.05 1.94 19.72
N ALA A 116 6.47 2.05 20.98
CA ALA A 116 5.94 1.22 22.05
C ALA A 116 4.43 1.44 22.27
N ARG A 117 3.92 2.66 22.04
CA ARG A 117 2.47 2.93 22.07
C ARG A 117 1.76 2.28 20.90
N ALA A 118 2.29 2.42 19.69
CA ALA A 118 1.74 1.82 18.49
C ALA A 118 1.66 0.29 18.62
N ASP A 119 2.70 -0.34 19.19
CA ASP A 119 2.70 -1.79 19.43
C ASP A 119 1.60 -2.24 20.38
N ARG A 120 1.40 -1.51 21.48
CA ARG A 120 0.29 -1.79 22.41
C ARG A 120 -1.07 -1.64 21.75
N ASP A 121 -1.25 -0.64 20.88
CA ASP A 121 -2.51 -0.49 20.15
C ASP A 121 -2.79 -1.73 19.27
N ILE A 122 -1.76 -2.29 18.59
CA ILE A 122 -1.91 -3.52 17.78
C ILE A 122 -2.19 -4.73 18.67
N ASP A 123 -1.44 -4.91 19.75
CA ASP A 123 -1.64 -6.03 20.69
C ASP A 123 -3.05 -6.00 21.29
N GLU A 124 -3.57 -4.81 21.59
CA GLU A 124 -4.95 -4.61 22.04
C GLU A 124 -5.97 -5.01 20.96
N TRP A 125 -5.75 -4.62 19.71
CA TRP A 125 -6.64 -4.99 18.60
C TRP A 125 -6.64 -6.50 18.34
N GLU A 126 -5.48 -7.14 18.35
CA GLU A 126 -5.36 -8.60 18.27
C GLU A 126 -6.08 -9.28 19.45
N GLY A 127 -5.88 -8.79 20.67
CA GLY A 127 -6.56 -9.30 21.87
C GLY A 127 -8.08 -9.10 21.88
N GLN A 128 -8.57 -8.08 21.18
CA GLN A 128 -10.01 -7.83 20.95
C GLN A 128 -10.57 -8.66 19.79
N GLY A 129 -9.73 -9.42 19.07
CA GLY A 129 -10.15 -10.24 17.93
C GLY A 129 -10.49 -9.43 16.68
N LEU A 130 -9.91 -8.24 16.51
CA LEU A 130 -10.08 -7.48 15.27
C LEU A 130 -9.44 -8.23 14.11
N THR A 131 -10.07 -8.18 12.94
CA THR A 131 -9.48 -8.71 11.72
C THR A 131 -8.40 -7.75 11.18
N LEU A 132 -7.55 -8.26 10.28
CA LEU A 132 -6.53 -7.43 9.62
C LEU A 132 -7.17 -6.30 8.81
N GLU A 133 -8.30 -6.54 8.15
CA GLU A 133 -9.04 -5.53 7.39
C GLU A 133 -9.50 -4.38 8.30
N GLN A 134 -10.02 -4.71 9.48
CA GLN A 134 -10.46 -3.73 10.47
C GLN A 134 -9.27 -2.93 11.04
N ALA A 135 -8.15 -3.59 11.32
CA ALA A 135 -6.93 -2.93 11.77
C ALA A 135 -6.35 -2.03 10.67
N ALA A 136 -6.27 -2.51 9.44
CA ALA A 136 -5.77 -1.76 8.28
C ALA A 136 -6.61 -0.50 8.00
N LEU A 137 -7.93 -0.59 8.12
CA LEU A 137 -8.83 0.57 8.07
C LEU A 137 -8.48 1.62 9.14
N LYS A 138 -8.25 1.19 10.39
CA LYS A 138 -7.84 2.08 11.49
C LYS A 138 -6.48 2.73 11.24
N ILE A 139 -5.53 1.98 10.71
CA ILE A 139 -4.17 2.43 10.39
C ILE A 139 -4.18 3.43 9.23
N TYR A 140 -4.98 3.17 8.20
CA TYR A 140 -5.05 4.01 7.01
C TYR A 140 -5.85 5.30 7.24
N ARG A 141 -6.81 5.29 8.18
CA ARG A 141 -7.71 6.44 8.43
C ARG A 141 -7.00 7.78 8.62
N PRO A 142 -5.94 7.92 9.45
CA PRO A 142 -5.24 9.19 9.59
C PRO A 142 -4.63 9.70 8.28
N LEU A 143 -4.14 8.80 7.41
CA LEU A 143 -3.58 9.17 6.11
C LEU A 143 -4.67 9.61 5.13
N LYS A 144 -5.83 8.93 5.14
CA LYS A 144 -6.94 9.25 4.24
C LYS A 144 -7.62 10.57 4.59
N LEU A 145 -7.63 10.93 5.88
CA LEU A 145 -8.28 12.13 6.40
C LEU A 145 -7.31 13.30 6.62
N ASP A 146 -6.11 13.25 6.01
CA ASP A 146 -5.08 14.28 6.10
C ASP A 146 -4.69 14.66 7.54
N ARG A 147 -4.73 13.68 8.46
CA ARG A 147 -4.30 13.80 9.87
C ARG A 147 -2.89 13.24 10.10
N ALA A 148 -2.28 12.70 9.05
CA ALA A 148 -0.91 12.24 9.00
C ALA A 148 -0.41 12.32 7.54
N SER A 149 0.78 12.84 7.34
CA SER A 149 1.39 12.96 6.01
C SER A 149 1.80 11.60 5.46
N LYS A 150 1.35 11.29 4.23
CA LYS A 150 1.72 10.09 3.47
C LYS A 150 3.22 10.01 3.19
N SER A 151 3.85 11.13 2.81
CA SER A 151 5.29 11.15 2.48
C SER A 151 6.17 10.94 3.72
N ILE A 152 5.82 11.57 4.83
CA ILE A 152 6.53 11.38 6.11
C ILE A 152 6.31 9.95 6.63
N THR A 153 5.10 9.41 6.45
CA THR A 153 4.79 8.00 6.78
C THR A 153 5.66 7.06 5.95
N ALA A 154 5.77 7.26 4.64
CA ALA A 154 6.62 6.46 3.77
C ALA A 154 8.10 6.52 4.21
N GLN A 155 8.59 7.69 4.63
CA GLN A 155 9.95 7.84 5.14
C GLN A 155 10.19 7.01 6.42
N PHE A 156 9.29 7.07 7.40
CA PHE A 156 9.41 6.25 8.61
C PHE A 156 9.20 4.76 8.31
N ALA A 157 8.28 4.40 7.42
CA ALA A 157 8.08 3.01 7.00
C ALA A 157 9.36 2.44 6.38
N ALA A 158 10.04 3.19 5.50
CA ALA A 158 11.31 2.79 4.91
C ALA A 158 12.42 2.57 5.96
N GLN A 159 12.49 3.42 6.98
CA GLN A 159 13.44 3.27 8.09
C GLN A 159 13.15 2.02 8.93
N LEU A 160 11.88 1.78 9.25
CA LEU A 160 11.44 0.61 10.03
C LEU A 160 11.62 -0.68 9.24
N LEU A 161 11.41 -0.65 7.92
CA LEU A 161 11.61 -1.79 7.02
C LEU A 161 13.05 -2.31 7.05
N ALA A 162 14.04 -1.42 7.20
CA ALA A 162 15.45 -1.80 7.22
C ALA A 162 15.83 -2.73 8.39
N SER A 163 15.05 -2.73 9.47
CA SER A 163 15.27 -3.58 10.65
C SER A 163 14.13 -4.56 10.93
N THR A 164 13.10 -4.60 10.08
CA THR A 164 11.96 -5.52 10.24
C THR A 164 12.18 -6.74 9.36
N PRO A 165 12.30 -7.95 9.93
CA PRO A 165 12.37 -9.17 9.12
C PRO A 165 11.02 -9.39 8.44
N LEU A 166 11.05 -9.50 7.11
CA LEU A 166 9.87 -9.79 6.29
C LEU A 166 10.09 -11.06 5.50
N THR A 167 8.98 -11.78 5.30
CA THR A 167 8.88 -12.88 4.34
C THR A 167 8.09 -12.43 3.12
N GLN A 168 8.10 -13.23 2.06
CA GLN A 168 7.31 -12.92 0.86
C GLN A 168 5.80 -12.79 1.16
N SER A 169 5.28 -13.51 2.16
CA SER A 169 3.88 -13.42 2.58
C SER A 169 3.52 -12.13 3.32
N ASP A 170 4.50 -11.36 3.78
CA ASP A 170 4.25 -10.03 4.39
C ASP A 170 4.14 -8.91 3.34
N VAL A 171 4.43 -9.21 2.07
CA VAL A 171 4.46 -8.24 0.98
C VAL A 171 3.26 -8.47 0.07
N PRO A 172 2.48 -7.41 -0.26
CA PRO A 172 1.36 -7.52 -1.19
C PRO A 172 1.74 -8.22 -2.50
N PRO A 173 0.95 -9.20 -2.99
CA PRO A 173 1.30 -10.00 -4.16
C PRO A 173 1.64 -9.18 -5.41
N TYR A 174 0.92 -8.09 -5.67
CA TYR A 174 1.19 -7.23 -6.82
C TYR A 174 2.60 -6.59 -6.78
N LEU A 175 3.13 -6.28 -5.59
CA LEU A 175 4.49 -5.76 -5.42
C LEU A 175 5.54 -6.85 -5.66
N VAL A 176 5.29 -8.06 -5.14
CA VAL A 176 6.17 -9.22 -5.40
C VAL A 176 6.26 -9.49 -6.91
N HIS A 177 5.12 -9.49 -7.60
CA HIS A 177 5.08 -9.67 -9.06
C HIS A 177 5.79 -8.53 -9.80
N ALA A 178 5.61 -7.28 -9.36
CA ALA A 178 6.30 -6.14 -9.93
C ALA A 178 7.83 -6.27 -9.79
N PHE A 179 8.33 -6.63 -8.61
CA PHE A 179 9.77 -6.80 -8.39
C PHE A 179 10.34 -7.99 -9.18
N LYS A 180 9.64 -9.13 -9.23
CA LYS A 180 10.07 -10.26 -10.07
C LYS A 180 10.18 -9.89 -11.54
N TYR A 181 9.19 -9.15 -12.06
CA TYR A 181 9.22 -8.64 -13.42
C TYR A 181 10.43 -7.74 -13.68
N LEU A 182 10.74 -6.82 -12.76
CA LEU A 182 11.91 -5.94 -12.86
C LEU A 182 13.24 -6.69 -12.79
N CYS A 183 13.31 -7.77 -12.00
CA CYS A 183 14.50 -8.61 -11.85
C CYS A 183 14.70 -9.63 -12.98
N GLY A 184 13.76 -9.73 -13.93
CA GLY A 184 13.82 -10.73 -15.00
C GLY A 184 13.53 -12.16 -14.53
N GLU A 185 13.01 -12.33 -13.32
CA GLU A 185 12.48 -13.62 -12.86
C GLU A 185 11.14 -13.83 -13.56
N ALA A 186 11.12 -14.73 -14.55
CA ALA A 186 9.90 -15.08 -15.26
C ALA A 186 8.80 -15.47 -14.25
N ALA A 187 7.60 -14.91 -14.44
CA ALA A 187 6.41 -15.39 -13.76
C ALA A 187 6.22 -16.86 -14.14
N LEU A 188 6.45 -17.77 -13.18
CA LEU A 188 6.08 -19.19 -13.29
C LEU A 188 4.57 -19.32 -13.42
#